data_AF-A0A8C9X4I9-F1
#
_entry.id   AF-A0A8C9X4I9-F1
#
_cell.length_a   1.000
_cell.length_b   1.000
_cell.length_c   1.000
_cell.angle_alpha   90.00
_cell.angle_beta   90.00
_cell.angle_gamma   90.00
#
_symmetry.space_group_name_H-M   'P 1'
#
loop_
_entity.id
_entity.type
_entity.pdbx_description
1 polymer ?
#
loop_
_entity_poly.entity_id
_entity_poly.type
_entity_poly.pdbx_seq_one_letter_code
_entity_poly.pdbx_strand_id
1 'polypeptide(L)'
;LLFQLSIYIATLLNLHFFWFELVYTEADEDLPSKITSKFNFTERDLDRHVDFNIRGDDVMVFLHIQKTGGTTFGRHLVKNIQLEQPCDCMPGQRKCTCHRPGRADSWLFSRFSTGWSCGLHADWTELTSCVPVVMNKRDKKSAQKNKSMLHLTFNLQSNNPNKTKKDTSCKSLATFKENFYYITMLRDPVSRYLSEWKHVQRGATWKTALHMCDGRSPTQDELPACYSGEDWTGVPLADFMSCPSNLANNRQVPCSHHKNLKSSCGVPTSSISTHAQTH
;
A
#
# COMPACT_ATOMS: atom_id res chain seq x y z
N LEU A 1 20.27 21.10 -24.63
CA LEU A 1 21.15 21.01 -23.45
C LEU A 1 20.42 20.65 -22.15
N LEU A 2 19.37 21.37 -21.73
CA LEU A 2 18.67 21.14 -20.45
C LEU A 2 18.09 19.71 -20.29
N PHE A 3 17.57 19.13 -21.37
CA PHE A 3 17.04 17.75 -21.36
C PHE A 3 18.13 16.67 -21.19
N GLN A 4 19.32 16.87 -21.79
CA GLN A 4 20.46 15.97 -21.60
C GLN A 4 21.03 16.08 -20.19
N LEU A 5 21.06 17.29 -19.61
CA LEU A 5 21.47 17.50 -18.21
C LEU A 5 20.55 16.75 -17.23
N SER A 6 19.23 16.78 -17.46
CA SER A 6 18.27 16.10 -16.58
C SER A 6 18.40 14.58 -16.61
N ILE A 7 18.69 14.00 -17.78
CA ILE A 7 18.92 12.56 -17.92
C ILE A 7 20.24 12.19 -17.25
N TYR A 8 21.29 13.00 -17.44
CA TYR A 8 22.60 12.78 -16.85
C TYR A 8 22.58 12.83 -15.31
N ILE A 9 21.83 13.78 -14.73
CA ILE A 9 21.62 13.87 -13.29
C ILE A 9 20.79 12.68 -12.77
N ALA A 10 19.77 12.24 -13.50
CA ALA A 10 18.97 11.07 -13.12
C ALA A 10 19.77 9.76 -13.18
N THR A 11 20.66 9.61 -14.16
CA THR A 11 21.58 8.47 -14.25
C THR A 11 22.66 8.52 -13.18
N LEU A 12 23.23 9.69 -12.88
CA LEU A 12 24.18 9.87 -11.78
C LEU A 12 23.54 9.61 -10.41
N LEU A 13 22.28 10.01 -10.20
CA LEU A 13 21.53 9.69 -8.98
C LEU A 13 21.25 8.19 -8.85
N ASN A 14 20.92 7.49 -9.94
CA ASN A 14 20.75 6.03 -9.91
C ASN A 14 22.09 5.30 -9.72
N LEU A 15 23.16 5.78 -10.35
CA LEU A 15 24.50 5.19 -10.21
C LEU A 15 25.03 5.41 -8.80
N HIS A 16 24.79 6.58 -8.19
CA HIS A 16 25.16 6.86 -6.80
C HIS A 16 24.29 6.10 -5.79
N PHE A 17 23.04 5.77 -6.14
CA PHE A 17 22.19 4.86 -5.36
C PHE A 17 22.70 3.42 -5.45
N PHE A 18 23.17 3.00 -6.63
CA PHE A 18 23.73 1.66 -6.88
C PHE A 18 25.13 1.51 -6.27
N TRP A 19 25.97 2.55 -6.31
CA TRP A 19 27.26 2.60 -5.62
C TRP A 19 27.10 2.61 -4.10
N PHE A 20 26.07 3.28 -3.57
CA PHE A 20 25.78 3.23 -2.14
C PHE A 20 25.34 1.83 -1.67
N GLU A 21 24.62 1.08 -2.51
CA GLU A 21 24.31 -0.34 -2.24
C GLU A 21 25.58 -1.22 -2.30
N LEU A 22 26.51 -0.97 -3.24
CA LEU A 22 27.76 -1.73 -3.39
C LEU A 22 28.80 -1.44 -2.28
N VAL A 23 28.85 -0.21 -1.76
CA VAL A 23 29.77 0.17 -0.68
C VAL A 23 29.29 -0.35 0.68
N TYR A 24 28.03 -0.77 0.82
CA TYR A 24 27.50 -1.33 2.06
C TYR A 24 27.58 -2.86 2.13
N THR A 25 27.99 -3.53 1.05
CA THR A 25 28.15 -5.00 1.03
C THR A 25 29.51 -5.51 1.54
N GLU A 26 30.43 -4.64 1.94
CA GLU A 26 31.77 -5.04 2.47
C GLU A 26 31.97 -4.71 3.96
N ALA A 27 30.97 -4.99 4.80
CA ALA A 27 31.14 -4.96 6.25
C ALA A 27 30.24 -6.00 6.93
N ASP A 28 30.45 -7.28 6.65
CA ASP A 28 29.71 -8.37 7.33
C ASP A 28 30.62 -9.56 7.74
N GLU A 29 31.92 -9.33 7.91
CA GLU A 29 32.89 -10.35 8.37
C GLU A 29 33.15 -10.32 9.90
N ASP A 30 32.49 -9.44 10.67
CA ASP A 30 32.71 -9.33 12.13
C ASP A 30 31.43 -9.11 12.95
N LEU A 31 30.27 -9.61 12.49
CA LEU A 31 29.06 -9.62 13.33
C LEU A 31 29.06 -10.90 14.19
N PRO A 32 29.25 -10.83 15.52
CA PRO A 32 29.11 -12.01 16.35
C PRO A 32 27.70 -12.53 16.17
N SER A 33 27.59 -13.82 15.84
CA SER A 33 26.37 -14.61 15.71
C SER A 33 25.56 -14.62 17.00
N LYS A 34 25.00 -13.48 17.39
CA LYS A 34 24.14 -13.34 18.55
C LYS A 34 22.73 -13.50 18.04
N ILE A 35 22.35 -14.76 17.82
CA ILE A 35 20.96 -15.16 17.69
C ILE A 35 20.28 -14.77 19.02
N THR A 36 19.71 -13.57 19.02
CA THR A 36 18.69 -13.14 19.96
C THR A 36 17.57 -14.18 19.95
N SER A 37 17.24 -14.70 21.13
CA SER A 37 16.10 -15.58 21.46
C SER A 37 15.16 -15.90 20.27
N LYS A 38 15.23 -17.13 19.76
CA LYS A 38 14.27 -17.60 18.74
C LYS A 38 12.90 -17.76 19.41
N PHE A 39 11.95 -16.93 19.02
CA PHE A 39 10.57 -17.09 19.45
C PHE A 39 9.99 -18.41 18.91
N ASN A 40 9.18 -19.09 19.73
CA ASN A 40 8.60 -20.38 19.36
C ASN A 40 7.34 -20.19 18.52
N PHE A 41 7.51 -20.17 17.20
CA PHE A 41 6.41 -20.10 16.24
C PHE A 41 5.70 -21.45 16.09
N THR A 42 4.38 -21.43 15.93
CA THR A 42 3.61 -22.65 15.62
C THR A 42 3.76 -23.02 14.14
N GLU A 43 3.51 -24.28 13.78
CA GLU A 43 3.47 -24.70 12.37
C GLU A 43 2.49 -23.85 11.55
N ARG A 44 1.36 -23.47 12.15
CA ARG A 44 0.38 -22.55 11.55
C ARG A 44 0.89 -21.12 11.39
N ASP A 45 1.99 -20.71 12.01
CA ASP A 45 2.60 -19.39 11.79
C ASP A 45 3.61 -19.41 10.65
N LEU A 46 4.27 -20.55 10.46
CA LEU A 46 5.30 -20.77 9.45
C LEU A 46 4.70 -21.19 8.10
N ASP A 47 3.67 -22.03 8.13
CA ASP A 47 2.99 -22.47 6.92
C ASP A 47 1.99 -21.42 6.45
N ARG A 48 2.28 -20.85 5.28
CA ARG A 48 1.46 -19.86 4.57
C ARG A 48 1.18 -20.39 3.17
N HIS A 49 0.63 -21.60 3.08
CA HIS A 49 0.11 -22.11 1.82
C HIS A 49 -1.24 -21.45 1.49
N VAL A 50 -1.30 -20.77 0.35
CA VAL A 50 -2.51 -20.11 -0.15
C VAL A 50 -2.78 -20.61 -1.56
N ASP A 51 -3.91 -21.28 -1.74
CA ASP A 51 -4.46 -21.62 -3.05
C ASP A 51 -5.08 -20.37 -3.69
N PHE A 52 -4.24 -19.55 -4.32
CA PHE A 52 -4.68 -18.28 -4.92
C PHE A 52 -5.35 -18.53 -6.28
N ASN A 53 -6.66 -18.32 -6.36
CA ASN A 53 -7.43 -18.48 -7.59
C ASN A 53 -7.59 -17.14 -8.34
N ILE A 54 -6.66 -16.85 -9.25
CA ILE A 54 -6.69 -15.63 -10.07
C ILE A 54 -7.95 -15.50 -10.94
N ARG A 55 -8.57 -16.62 -11.34
CA ARG A 55 -9.82 -16.64 -12.13
C ARG A 55 -11.08 -16.49 -11.26
N GLY A 56 -10.97 -16.77 -9.96
CA GLY A 56 -12.02 -16.60 -8.97
C GLY A 56 -12.19 -15.16 -8.52
N ASP A 57 -12.54 -14.96 -7.25
CA ASP A 57 -12.78 -13.65 -6.65
C ASP A 57 -11.66 -13.25 -5.66
N ASP A 58 -10.50 -13.89 -5.76
CA ASP A 58 -9.35 -13.64 -4.89
C ASP A 58 -8.59 -12.39 -5.32
N VAL A 59 -8.24 -11.53 -4.37
CA VAL A 59 -7.54 -10.26 -4.61
C VAL A 59 -6.30 -10.18 -3.72
N MET A 60 -5.15 -9.98 -4.35
CA MET A 60 -3.91 -9.68 -3.64
C MET A 60 -3.83 -8.18 -3.36
N VAL A 61 -3.55 -7.79 -2.12
CA VAL A 61 -3.46 -6.40 -1.67
C VAL A 61 -2.05 -6.10 -1.19
N PHE A 62 -1.33 -5.22 -1.89
CA PHE A 62 0.01 -4.82 -1.49
C PHE A 62 -0.01 -3.54 -0.65
N LEU A 63 0.27 -3.68 0.65
CA LEU A 63 0.46 -2.59 1.59
C LEU A 63 1.89 -2.05 1.45
N HIS A 64 2.01 -0.85 0.88
CA HIS A 64 3.31 -0.24 0.61
C HIS A 64 3.72 0.74 1.70
N ILE A 65 4.50 0.25 2.67
CA ILE A 65 5.13 1.09 3.70
C ILE A 65 6.27 1.91 3.09
N GLN A 66 6.40 3.18 3.47
CA GLN A 66 7.48 4.03 2.98
C GLN A 66 8.85 3.43 3.33
N LYS A 67 9.74 3.44 2.34
CA LYS A 67 11.19 3.13 2.46
C LYS A 67 11.54 1.67 2.72
N THR A 68 10.61 0.76 2.46
CA THR A 68 10.83 -0.70 2.57
C THR A 68 11.13 -1.37 1.22
N GLY A 69 11.57 -0.61 0.22
CA GLY A 69 11.81 -1.15 -1.13
C GLY A 69 10.53 -1.46 -1.92
N GLY A 70 9.36 -1.09 -1.42
CA GLY A 70 8.07 -1.43 -2.04
C GLY A 70 7.85 -0.88 -3.46
N THR A 71 8.62 0.11 -3.90
CA THR A 71 8.60 0.56 -5.30
C THR A 71 9.21 -0.49 -6.24
N THR A 72 10.29 -1.16 -5.83
CA THR A 72 10.90 -2.25 -6.61
C THR A 72 10.03 -3.48 -6.56
N PHE A 73 9.63 -3.91 -5.36
CA PHE A 73 8.75 -5.06 -5.17
C PHE A 73 7.42 -4.91 -5.93
N GLY A 74 6.77 -3.75 -5.81
CA GLY A 74 5.52 -3.47 -6.53
C GLY A 74 5.66 -3.48 -8.06
N ARG A 75 6.84 -3.16 -8.62
CA ARG A 75 7.11 -3.32 -10.06
C ARG A 75 7.23 -4.79 -10.44
N HIS A 76 7.88 -5.61 -9.62
CA HIS A 76 7.94 -7.05 -9.85
C HIS A 76 6.56 -7.70 -9.85
N LEU A 77 5.64 -7.26 -8.98
CA LEU A 77 4.27 -7.78 -8.96
C LEU A 77 3.52 -7.57 -10.29
N VAL A 78 3.77 -6.46 -10.99
CA VAL A 78 3.06 -6.14 -12.25
C VAL A 78 3.83 -6.55 -13.51
N LYS A 79 5.13 -6.86 -13.43
CA LYS A 79 5.98 -7.15 -14.60
C LYS A 79 6.68 -8.51 -14.60
N ASN A 80 6.86 -9.13 -13.44
CA ASN A 80 7.77 -10.29 -13.29
C ASN A 80 7.07 -11.55 -12.77
N ILE A 81 5.75 -11.54 -12.60
CA ILE A 81 4.98 -12.74 -12.29
C ILE A 81 4.61 -13.43 -13.59
N GLN A 82 4.87 -14.74 -13.67
CA GLN A 82 4.44 -15.56 -14.80
C GLN A 82 2.94 -15.82 -14.67
N LEU A 83 2.15 -15.20 -15.55
CA LEU A 83 0.69 -15.26 -15.55
C LEU A 83 0.20 -15.71 -16.93
N GLU A 84 -0.93 -16.41 -16.96
CA GLU A 84 -1.66 -16.72 -18.20
C GLU A 84 -1.99 -15.42 -18.97
N GLN A 85 -2.43 -14.39 -18.24
CA GLN A 85 -2.66 -13.05 -18.76
C GLN A 85 -1.79 -12.05 -17.98
N PRO A 86 -0.67 -11.58 -18.55
CA PRO A 86 0.17 -10.55 -17.95
C PRO A 86 -0.57 -9.21 -17.77
N CYS A 87 -0.09 -8.37 -16.85
CA CYS A 87 -0.60 -7.01 -16.74
C CYS A 87 -0.19 -6.17 -17.95
N ASP A 88 -1.10 -5.32 -18.43
CA ASP A 88 -0.82 -4.37 -19.50
C ASP A 88 -0.24 -3.06 -18.93
N CYS A 89 1.05 -2.81 -19.19
CA CYS A 89 1.79 -1.66 -18.69
C CYS A 89 2.21 -0.75 -19.86
N MET A 90 1.38 0.23 -20.22
CA MET A 90 1.70 1.19 -21.28
C MET A 90 2.90 2.10 -20.92
N PRO A 91 3.85 2.33 -21.85
CA PRO A 91 4.93 3.30 -21.66
C PRO A 91 4.37 4.70 -21.31
N GLY A 92 5.01 5.38 -20.36
CA GLY A 92 4.55 6.69 -19.87
C GLY A 92 3.44 6.64 -18.82
N GLN A 93 2.72 5.52 -18.68
CA GLN A 93 1.76 5.34 -17.60
C GLN A 93 2.45 4.78 -16.35
N ARG A 94 2.15 5.38 -15.19
CA ARG A 94 2.64 4.90 -13.89
C ARG A 94 1.81 3.73 -13.34
N LYS A 95 0.70 3.39 -13.99
CA LYS A 95 -0.27 2.39 -13.56
C LYS A 95 -0.46 1.38 -14.69
N CYS A 96 -0.41 0.10 -14.35
CA CYS A 96 -0.68 -1.02 -15.23
C CYS A 96 -2.10 -1.55 -15.01
N THR A 97 -2.63 -2.22 -16.02
CA THR A 97 -3.94 -2.87 -15.98
C THR A 97 -3.75 -4.36 -15.72
N CYS A 98 -4.03 -4.80 -14.49
CA CYS A 98 -3.86 -6.19 -14.05
C CYS A 98 -5.22 -6.88 -13.92
N HIS A 99 -5.81 -7.25 -15.05
CA HIS A 99 -7.11 -7.91 -15.08
C HIS A 99 -7.00 -9.42 -14.98
N ARG A 100 -8.07 -10.05 -14.49
CA ARG A 100 -8.22 -11.51 -14.49
C ARG A 100 -8.30 -12.03 -15.94
N PRO A 101 -7.88 -13.28 -16.20
CA PRO A 101 -8.10 -13.92 -17.50
C PRO A 101 -9.59 -13.94 -17.87
N GLY A 102 -9.95 -13.31 -18.99
CA GLY A 102 -11.33 -13.29 -19.49
C GLY A 102 -12.32 -12.39 -18.74
N ARG A 103 -11.88 -11.60 -17.75
CA ARG A 103 -12.73 -10.59 -17.06
C ARG A 103 -12.04 -9.23 -16.99
N ALA A 104 -12.82 -8.18 -16.72
CA ALA A 104 -12.34 -6.80 -16.66
C ALA A 104 -12.15 -6.27 -15.21
N ASP A 105 -12.22 -7.15 -14.21
CA ASP A 105 -11.92 -6.86 -12.82
C ASP A 105 -10.46 -7.16 -12.50
N SER A 106 -9.93 -6.47 -11.48
CA SER A 106 -8.51 -6.55 -11.11
C SER A 106 -8.27 -7.58 -10.02
N TRP A 107 -7.27 -8.45 -10.19
CA TRP A 107 -6.85 -9.41 -9.14
C TRP A 107 -5.80 -8.83 -8.18
N LEU A 108 -5.22 -7.66 -8.51
CA LEU A 108 -4.17 -7.00 -7.74
C LEU A 108 -4.59 -5.59 -7.33
N PHE A 109 -4.60 -5.30 -6.03
CA PHE A 109 -4.73 -3.97 -5.47
C PHE A 109 -3.36 -3.45 -5.00
N SER A 110 -2.84 -2.45 -5.71
CA SER A 110 -1.53 -1.86 -5.42
C SER A 110 -1.40 -0.47 -6.04
N ARG A 111 -0.36 0.28 -5.63
CA ARG A 111 0.03 1.54 -6.29
C ARG A 111 0.16 1.40 -7.81
N PHE A 112 0.76 0.32 -8.29
CA PHE A 112 1.04 0.13 -9.72
C PHE A 112 -0.11 -0.50 -10.50
N SER A 113 -1.18 -0.97 -9.86
CA SER A 113 -2.35 -1.54 -10.54
C SER A 113 -3.60 -0.67 -10.37
N THR A 114 -4.02 -0.42 -9.14
CA THR A 114 -5.23 0.35 -8.80
C THR A 114 -4.93 1.79 -8.43
N GLY A 115 -3.65 2.15 -8.24
CA GLY A 115 -3.24 3.47 -7.79
C GLY A 115 -3.49 3.68 -6.29
N TRP A 116 -3.49 4.93 -5.86
CA TRP A 116 -3.76 5.32 -4.47
C TRP A 116 -5.27 5.44 -4.20
N SER A 117 -6.04 4.40 -4.56
CA SER A 117 -7.51 4.44 -4.48
C SER A 117 -8.04 4.55 -3.05
N CYS A 118 -7.23 4.18 -2.05
CA CYS A 118 -7.56 4.26 -0.62
C CYS A 118 -6.69 5.28 0.14
N GLY A 119 -6.01 6.19 -0.57
CA GLY A 119 -5.08 7.16 0.03
C GLY A 119 -3.62 6.89 -0.32
N LEU A 120 -2.79 7.94 -0.19
CA LEU A 120 -1.35 7.87 -0.43
C LEU A 120 -0.68 7.09 0.69
N HIS A 121 -0.04 5.96 0.36
CA HIS A 121 0.58 5.06 1.34
C HIS A 121 -0.39 4.60 2.45
N ALA A 122 -1.60 4.22 2.04
CA ALA A 122 -2.64 3.76 2.93
C ALA A 122 -2.15 2.64 3.87
N ASP A 123 -2.40 2.79 5.16
CA ASP A 123 -1.98 1.82 6.18
C ASP A 123 -2.95 0.61 6.30
N TRP A 124 -2.70 -0.27 7.27
CA TRP A 124 -3.54 -1.45 7.52
C TRP A 124 -4.99 -1.08 7.84
N THR A 125 -5.21 -0.06 8.67
CA THR A 125 -6.54 0.41 9.08
C THR A 125 -7.29 0.99 7.89
N GLU A 126 -6.60 1.77 7.05
CA GLU A 126 -7.17 2.38 5.87
C GLU A 126 -7.51 1.33 4.80
N LEU A 127 -6.60 0.40 4.52
CA LEU A 127 -6.81 -0.61 3.48
C LEU A 127 -7.92 -1.60 3.85
N THR A 128 -7.94 -2.09 5.09
CA THR A 128 -8.95 -3.09 5.51
C THR A 128 -10.38 -2.53 5.50
N SER A 129 -10.54 -1.24 5.75
CA SER A 129 -11.84 -0.56 5.69
C SER A 129 -12.22 -0.11 4.26
N CYS A 130 -11.25 0.26 3.43
CA CYS A 130 -11.50 0.83 2.11
C CYS A 130 -11.52 -0.18 0.95
N VAL A 131 -10.59 -1.14 0.92
CA VAL A 131 -10.40 -2.05 -0.22
C VAL A 131 -11.66 -2.84 -0.58
N PRO A 132 -12.38 -3.46 0.38
CA PRO A 132 -13.61 -4.18 0.05
C PRO A 132 -14.67 -3.27 -0.60
N VAL A 133 -14.73 -2.00 -0.21
CA VAL A 133 -15.69 -1.04 -0.77
C VAL A 133 -15.30 -0.63 -2.20
N VAL A 134 -14.01 -0.44 -2.45
CA VAL A 134 -13.50 0.00 -3.76
C VAL A 134 -13.61 -1.10 -4.81
N MET A 135 -13.26 -2.33 -4.47
CA MET A 135 -13.29 -3.47 -5.41
C MET A 135 -14.73 -3.79 -5.83
N ASN A 136 -15.65 -3.96 -4.87
CA ASN A 136 -17.08 -4.17 -5.13
C ASN A 136 -17.75 -3.05 -5.95
N LYS A 137 -17.32 -1.79 -5.80
CA LYS A 137 -17.87 -0.65 -6.58
C LYS A 137 -17.40 -0.67 -8.03
N ARG A 138 -16.18 -1.14 -8.30
CA ARG A 138 -15.62 -1.20 -9.66
C ARG A 138 -16.29 -2.29 -10.48
N ASP A 139 -16.57 -3.44 -9.88
CA ASP A 139 -17.23 -4.54 -10.58
C ASP A 139 -18.64 -4.19 -11.03
N LYS A 140 -19.39 -3.45 -10.19
CA LYS A 140 -20.73 -2.96 -10.55
C LYS A 140 -20.69 -2.01 -11.74
N LYS A 141 -19.72 -1.09 -11.80
CA LYS A 141 -19.55 -0.18 -12.94
C LYS A 141 -19.16 -0.92 -14.22
N SER A 142 -18.26 -1.90 -14.13
CA SER A 142 -17.86 -2.75 -15.26
C SER A 142 -19.04 -3.59 -15.78
N ALA A 143 -19.83 -4.19 -14.88
CA ALA A 143 -21.04 -4.95 -15.23
C ALA A 143 -22.15 -4.08 -15.84
N GLN A 144 -22.32 -2.84 -15.38
CA GLN A 144 -23.30 -1.90 -15.94
C GLN A 144 -22.91 -1.46 -17.36
N LYS A 145 -21.60 -1.25 -17.61
CA LYS A 145 -21.08 -0.85 -18.93
C LYS A 145 -21.22 -1.98 -19.98
N ASN A 146 -21.18 -3.24 -19.55
CA ASN A 146 -21.42 -4.39 -20.41
C ASN A 146 -22.93 -4.66 -20.65
N LYS A 147 -23.81 -4.24 -19.74
CA LYS A 147 -25.28 -4.31 -19.96
C LYS A 147 -25.81 -3.27 -20.95
N SER A 148 -25.16 -2.12 -21.09
CA SER A 148 -25.57 -1.11 -22.09
C SER A 148 -25.25 -1.50 -23.55
N MET A 149 -24.58 -2.63 -23.78
CA MET A 149 -24.31 -3.18 -25.12
C MET A 149 -25.23 -4.35 -25.50
N LEU A 150 -26.24 -4.68 -24.68
CA LEU A 150 -27.14 -5.81 -24.88
C LEU A 150 -28.62 -5.39 -24.85
N HIS A 151 -28.91 -4.19 -25.36
CA HIS A 151 -30.28 -3.71 -25.57
C HIS A 151 -30.59 -3.54 -27.06
N LEU A 152 -30.51 -4.62 -27.82
CA LEU A 152 -31.30 -4.74 -29.04
C LEU A 152 -31.84 -6.17 -29.14
N THR A 153 -33.13 -6.21 -29.49
CA THR A 153 -33.97 -7.38 -29.77
C THR A 153 -34.33 -8.27 -28.58
N PHE A 154 -35.55 -8.11 -28.06
CA PHE A 154 -36.68 -9.01 -28.37
C PHE A 154 -38.00 -8.36 -27.91
N ASN A 155 -38.82 -7.93 -28.86
CA ASN A 155 -40.24 -7.68 -28.68
C ASN A 155 -40.97 -9.01 -28.84
N LEU A 156 -41.79 -9.39 -27.86
CA LEU A 156 -42.93 -10.29 -28.07
C LEU A 156 -44.10 -9.86 -27.18
N GLN A 157 -45.17 -9.43 -27.84
CA GLN A 157 -46.54 -9.35 -27.30
C GLN A 157 -46.96 -10.69 -26.70
N SER A 158 -47.76 -10.66 -25.61
CA SER A 158 -49.11 -11.24 -25.62
C SER A 158 -49.82 -11.07 -24.27
N ASN A 159 -51.12 -10.83 -24.39
CA ASN A 159 -52.11 -10.51 -23.36
C ASN A 159 -52.55 -11.73 -22.54
N ASN A 160 -52.71 -11.58 -21.20
CA ASN A 160 -53.73 -12.31 -20.44
C ASN A 160 -54.03 -11.65 -19.07
N PRO A 161 -55.27 -11.23 -18.77
CA PRO A 161 -55.64 -10.68 -17.47
C PRO A 161 -56.25 -11.79 -16.60
N ASN A 162 -55.44 -12.48 -15.79
CA ASN A 162 -55.86 -13.16 -14.54
C ASN A 162 -54.72 -14.05 -13.99
N LYS A 163 -53.70 -13.42 -13.41
CA LYS A 163 -52.80 -14.12 -12.48
C LYS A 163 -52.39 -13.15 -11.38
N THR A 164 -52.87 -13.42 -10.17
CA THR A 164 -52.40 -12.79 -8.94
C THR A 164 -50.88 -12.89 -8.87
N LYS A 165 -50.21 -11.74 -8.86
CA LYS A 165 -48.75 -11.61 -8.95
C LYS A 165 -48.07 -12.20 -7.71
N LYS A 166 -47.44 -13.35 -7.93
CA LYS A 166 -46.41 -13.94 -7.07
C LYS A 166 -45.05 -13.34 -7.44
N ASP A 167 -44.17 -13.22 -6.46
CA ASP A 167 -42.72 -13.10 -6.57
C ASP A 167 -42.13 -11.78 -7.09
N THR A 168 -42.25 -10.73 -6.27
CA THR A 168 -41.14 -9.76 -6.13
C THR A 168 -40.04 -10.40 -5.28
N SER A 169 -39.43 -11.47 -5.78
CA SER A 169 -38.18 -11.98 -5.21
C SER A 169 -37.12 -10.93 -5.54
N CYS A 170 -36.85 -10.07 -4.56
CA CYS A 170 -35.60 -9.34 -4.48
C CYS A 170 -34.51 -10.42 -4.57
N LYS A 171 -33.97 -10.64 -5.77
CA LYS A 171 -32.81 -11.52 -5.97
C LYS A 171 -31.76 -10.96 -5.02
N SER A 172 -31.54 -11.66 -3.92
CA SER A 172 -30.49 -11.41 -2.96
C SER A 172 -29.25 -11.08 -3.76
N LEU A 173 -28.76 -9.84 -3.62
CA LEU A 173 -27.47 -9.47 -4.13
C LEU A 173 -26.50 -10.48 -3.53
N ALA A 174 -26.11 -11.49 -4.30
CA ALA A 174 -25.08 -12.41 -3.88
C ALA A 174 -23.87 -11.53 -3.60
N THR A 175 -23.60 -11.30 -2.32
CA THR A 175 -22.38 -10.65 -1.87
C THR A 175 -21.27 -11.60 -2.26
N PHE A 176 -20.69 -11.38 -3.44
CA PHE A 176 -19.44 -12.02 -3.82
C PHE A 176 -18.46 -11.71 -2.69
N LYS A 177 -18.15 -12.74 -1.91
CA LYS A 177 -17.22 -12.64 -0.81
C LYS A 177 -15.83 -12.79 -1.41
N GLU A 178 -15.27 -11.67 -1.86
CA GLU A 178 -13.88 -11.62 -2.31
C GLU A 178 -12.95 -12.00 -1.16
N ASN A 179 -11.93 -12.81 -1.44
CA ASN A 179 -10.88 -13.11 -0.46
C ASN A 179 -9.72 -12.14 -0.68
N PHE A 180 -9.35 -11.38 0.36
CA PHE A 180 -8.26 -10.42 0.30
C PHE A 180 -6.99 -10.98 0.95
N TYR A 181 -5.92 -11.07 0.17
CA TYR A 181 -4.61 -11.55 0.62
C TYR A 181 -3.65 -10.37 0.74
N TYR A 182 -3.39 -9.95 1.98
CA TYR A 182 -2.54 -8.81 2.26
C TYR A 182 -1.07 -9.21 2.32
N ILE A 183 -0.24 -8.49 1.57
CA ILE A 183 1.22 -8.64 1.58
C ILE A 183 1.90 -7.28 1.81
N THR A 184 3.09 -7.30 2.40
CA THR A 184 3.87 -6.10 2.67
C THR A 184 5.36 -6.42 2.61
N MET A 185 6.19 -5.38 2.60
CA MET A 185 7.63 -5.47 2.76
C MET A 185 8.04 -4.71 4.02
N LEU A 186 8.88 -5.34 4.84
CA LEU A 186 9.52 -4.74 6.00
C LEU A 186 11.00 -4.51 5.73
N ARG A 187 11.61 -3.62 6.50
CA ARG A 187 13.04 -3.31 6.47
C ARG A 187 13.55 -3.09 7.90
N ASP A 188 14.84 -3.33 8.12
CA ASP A 188 15.54 -2.91 9.33
C ASP A 188 15.12 -1.46 9.72
N PRO A 189 14.64 -1.23 10.96
CA PRO A 189 14.09 0.05 11.38
C PRO A 189 15.05 1.23 11.20
N VAL A 190 16.35 1.05 11.49
CA VAL A 190 17.35 2.12 11.40
C VAL A 190 17.58 2.52 9.94
N SER A 191 17.85 1.54 9.08
CA SER A 191 18.05 1.74 7.65
C SER A 191 16.83 2.37 6.98
N ARG A 192 15.63 1.92 7.37
CA ARG A 192 14.36 2.49 6.90
C ARG A 192 14.18 3.94 7.35
N TYR A 193 14.45 4.23 8.62
CA TYR A 193 14.33 5.58 9.19
C TYR A 193 15.29 6.57 8.54
N LEU A 194 16.57 6.21 8.40
CA LEU A 194 17.58 7.04 7.72
C LEU A 194 17.25 7.24 6.23
N SER A 195 16.73 6.20 5.56
CA SER A 195 16.23 6.32 4.19
C SER A 195 15.03 7.27 4.08
N GLU A 196 14.19 7.35 5.11
CA GLU A 196 13.09 8.31 5.18
C GLU A 196 13.60 9.73 5.35
N TRP A 197 14.45 9.95 6.35
CA TRP A 197 15.12 11.23 6.58
C TRP A 197 15.78 11.76 5.30
N LYS A 198 16.60 10.96 4.62
CA LYS A 198 17.28 11.40 3.39
C LYS A 198 16.34 11.77 2.25
N HIS A 199 15.13 11.22 2.23
CA HIS A 199 14.15 11.56 1.21
C HIS A 199 13.33 12.79 1.61
N VAL A 200 13.01 12.94 2.89
CA VAL A 200 12.39 14.15 3.46
C VAL A 200 13.31 15.36 3.30
N GLN A 201 14.61 15.18 3.57
CA GLN A 201 15.65 16.18 3.35
C GLN A 201 15.69 16.70 1.89
N ARG A 202 15.16 15.93 0.94
CA ARG A 202 15.04 16.30 -0.48
C ARG A 202 13.64 16.77 -0.89
N GLY A 203 12.75 17.07 0.07
CA GLY A 203 11.44 17.66 -0.15
C GLY A 203 10.23 16.71 -0.11
N ALA A 204 10.38 15.45 0.29
CA ALA A 204 9.20 14.60 0.49
C ALA A 204 8.47 14.93 1.79
N THR A 205 7.15 15.05 1.70
CA THR A 205 6.29 15.39 2.85
C THR A 205 5.17 14.41 3.11
N TRP A 206 4.80 13.58 2.12
CA TRP A 206 3.59 12.71 2.14
C TRP A 206 2.32 13.39 2.67
N LYS A 207 2.23 14.72 2.60
CA LYS A 207 1.19 15.54 3.24
C LYS A 207 -0.24 15.28 2.79
N THR A 208 -0.41 14.54 1.70
CA THR A 208 -1.73 14.12 1.18
C THR A 208 -2.15 12.73 1.65
N ALA A 209 -1.39 12.11 2.56
CA ALA A 209 -1.81 10.88 3.24
C ALA A 209 -2.98 11.21 4.18
N LEU A 210 -3.99 10.35 4.21
CA LEU A 210 -5.24 10.64 4.92
C LEU A 210 -5.15 10.29 6.41
N HIS A 211 -4.36 9.26 6.76
CA HIS A 211 -4.18 8.77 8.12
C HIS A 211 -5.50 8.43 8.81
N MET A 212 -6.45 7.87 8.06
CA MET A 212 -7.80 7.59 8.56
C MET A 212 -7.77 6.56 9.69
N CYS A 213 -8.29 6.94 10.85
CA CYS A 213 -8.55 6.07 11.97
C CYS A 213 -9.95 6.35 12.52
N ASP A 214 -10.68 5.30 12.92
CA ASP A 214 -12.07 5.42 13.41
C ASP A 214 -13.00 6.23 12.49
N GLY A 215 -12.77 6.15 11.18
CA GLY A 215 -13.62 6.80 10.17
C GLY A 215 -13.38 8.29 9.95
N ARG A 216 -12.31 8.87 10.51
CA ARG A 216 -11.91 10.27 10.26
C ARG A 216 -10.39 10.44 10.11
N SER A 217 -9.97 11.52 9.47
CA SER A 217 -8.57 11.95 9.47
C SER A 217 -8.23 12.68 10.79
N PRO A 218 -6.98 12.63 11.25
CA PRO A 218 -6.53 13.38 12.42
C PRO A 218 -6.59 14.88 12.14
N THR A 219 -6.86 15.66 13.19
CA THR A 219 -6.73 17.12 13.12
C THR A 219 -5.26 17.54 13.21
N GLN A 220 -4.95 18.79 12.88
CA GLN A 220 -3.60 19.32 13.00
C GLN A 220 -3.10 19.35 14.46
N ASP A 221 -4.02 19.44 15.43
CA ASP A 221 -3.70 19.39 16.86
C ASP A 221 -3.36 17.96 17.31
N GLU A 222 -4.01 16.96 16.72
CA GLU A 222 -3.73 15.55 16.99
C GLU A 222 -2.42 15.11 16.32
N LEU A 223 -2.18 15.58 15.08
CA LEU A 223 -0.99 15.24 14.31
C LEU A 223 -0.29 16.49 13.75
N PRO A 224 0.48 17.21 14.58
CA PRO A 224 1.15 18.43 14.16
C PRO A 224 2.31 18.13 13.20
N ALA A 225 2.50 19.01 12.21
CA ALA A 225 3.61 18.93 11.28
C ALA A 225 4.94 19.27 11.97
N CYS A 226 6.01 18.58 11.58
CA CYS A 226 7.36 18.84 12.08
C CYS A 226 8.06 20.03 11.41
N TYR A 227 7.44 20.64 10.42
CA TYR A 227 8.01 21.71 9.61
C TYR A 227 7.02 22.85 9.43
N SER A 228 7.55 24.04 9.19
CA SER A 228 6.78 25.22 8.84
C SER A 228 6.89 25.48 7.33
N GLY A 229 5.77 25.71 6.65
CA GLY A 229 5.76 25.98 5.21
C GLY A 229 5.39 24.75 4.36
N GLU A 230 5.98 24.63 3.17
CA GLU A 230 5.56 23.63 2.17
C GLU A 230 6.13 22.23 2.39
N ASP A 231 7.37 22.14 2.88
CA ASP A 231 8.13 20.92 3.12
C ASP A 231 9.22 21.06 4.18
N TRP A 232 9.98 19.97 4.38
CA TRP A 232 11.08 19.88 5.36
C TRP A 232 12.44 19.69 4.66
N THR A 233 12.61 20.36 3.51
CA THR A 233 13.85 20.29 2.71
C THR A 233 15.05 20.78 3.53
N GLY A 234 16.19 20.09 3.41
CA GLY A 234 17.43 20.45 4.08
C GLY A 234 17.52 20.06 5.57
N VAL A 235 16.47 19.46 6.16
CA VAL A 235 16.46 19.09 7.58
C VAL A 235 17.69 18.24 7.99
N PRO A 236 18.44 18.63 9.03
CA PRO A 236 19.52 17.80 9.57
C PRO A 236 18.95 16.60 10.33
N LEU A 237 19.73 15.52 10.48
CA LEU A 237 19.24 14.30 11.15
C LEU A 237 18.81 14.58 12.60
N ALA A 238 19.51 15.46 13.31
CA ALA A 238 19.18 15.84 14.68
C ALA A 238 17.76 16.40 14.80
N ASP A 239 17.40 17.37 13.97
CA ASP A 239 16.06 17.99 13.96
C ASP A 239 14.99 17.01 13.49
N PHE A 240 15.34 16.11 12.56
CA PHE A 240 14.44 15.06 12.13
C PHE A 240 14.06 14.12 13.29
N MET A 241 15.02 13.76 14.14
CA MET A 241 14.81 12.91 15.31
C MET A 241 14.16 13.65 16.48
N SER A 242 14.38 14.96 16.62
CA SER A 242 13.88 15.73 17.75
C SER A 242 12.38 16.03 17.67
N CYS A 243 11.77 15.94 16.48
CA CYS A 243 10.33 16.17 16.33
C CYS A 243 9.50 15.00 16.93
N PRO A 244 8.68 15.24 17.97
CA PRO A 244 7.89 14.17 18.60
C PRO A 244 6.80 13.60 17.67
N SER A 245 6.20 14.44 16.81
CA SER A 245 5.14 14.04 15.88
C SER A 245 5.66 13.47 14.55
N ASN A 246 6.95 13.17 14.45
CA ASN A 246 7.53 12.64 13.21
C ASN A 246 6.95 11.25 12.89
N LEU A 247 6.18 11.16 11.81
CA LEU A 247 5.56 9.92 11.31
C LEU A 247 6.57 8.85 10.86
N ALA A 248 7.85 9.19 10.73
CA ALA A 248 8.90 8.21 10.54
C ALA A 248 9.09 7.33 11.79
N ASN A 249 8.75 7.83 12.98
CA ASN A 249 8.86 7.09 14.24
C ASN A 249 7.88 5.91 14.20
N ASN A 250 8.40 4.69 14.42
CA ASN A 250 7.61 3.45 14.48
C ASN A 250 6.67 3.19 13.27
N ARG A 251 6.99 3.74 12.09
CA ARG A 251 6.15 3.65 10.89
C ARG A 251 5.67 2.24 10.51
N GLN A 252 6.44 1.20 10.81
CA GLN A 252 6.11 -0.19 10.46
C GLN A 252 5.16 -0.87 11.45
N VAL A 253 4.89 -0.24 12.60
CA VAL A 253 4.02 -0.79 13.63
C VAL A 253 2.56 -0.47 13.27
N PRO A 254 1.67 -1.47 13.16
CA PRO A 254 0.28 -1.21 12.83
C PRO A 254 -0.43 -0.42 13.93
N CYS A 255 -1.24 0.57 13.54
CA CYS A 255 -2.07 1.36 14.45
C CYS A 255 -2.94 0.48 15.38
N SER A 256 -3.46 -0.66 14.90
CA SER A 256 -4.36 -1.54 15.65
C SER A 256 -3.74 -2.22 16.89
N HIS A 257 -2.41 -2.26 17.02
CA HIS A 257 -1.73 -2.86 18.17
C HIS A 257 -1.59 -1.89 19.38
N HIS A 258 -2.07 -0.66 19.26
CA HIS A 258 -1.95 0.38 20.29
C HIS A 258 -3.29 0.80 20.90
N LYS A 259 -4.21 -0.14 21.17
CA LYS A 259 -5.54 0.17 21.78
C LYS A 259 -5.49 0.78 23.20
N ASN A 260 -4.32 0.83 23.85
CA ASN A 260 -4.16 1.35 25.23
C ASN A 260 -3.23 2.56 25.37
N LEU A 261 -2.66 3.11 24.29
CA LEU A 261 -1.95 4.38 24.36
C LEU A 261 -2.65 5.39 23.45
N LYS A 262 -2.98 6.57 23.98
CA LYS A 262 -3.48 7.75 23.26
C LYS A 262 -2.50 8.29 22.18
N SER A 263 -1.56 7.48 21.68
CA SER A 263 -0.34 7.95 21.02
C SER A 263 -0.08 7.40 19.61
N SER A 264 -1.07 6.81 18.92
CA SER A 264 -0.82 6.14 17.62
C SER A 264 -1.64 6.64 16.44
N CYS A 265 -2.42 7.71 16.61
CA CYS A 265 -2.78 8.61 15.51
C CYS A 265 -2.22 10.03 15.68
N GLY A 266 -1.44 10.23 16.75
CA GLY A 266 -0.82 11.49 17.16
C GLY A 266 0.17 11.22 18.29
N VAL A 267 1.42 11.63 18.09
CA VAL A 267 2.52 11.87 19.05
C VAL A 267 2.74 10.84 20.20
N PRO A 268 3.96 10.28 20.37
CA PRO A 268 4.34 9.65 21.63
C PRO A 268 4.35 10.73 22.73
N THR A 269 3.45 10.61 23.70
CA THR A 269 3.56 11.34 24.97
C THR A 269 4.86 10.91 25.65
N SER A 270 5.84 11.82 25.64
CA SER A 270 6.94 11.96 26.61
C SER A 270 7.49 10.65 27.22
N SER A 271 8.53 10.09 26.59
CA SER A 271 9.71 9.47 27.25
C SER A 271 10.46 8.57 26.26
N ILE A 272 11.15 9.17 25.28
CA ILE A 272 12.38 8.53 24.82
C ILE A 272 13.37 8.74 25.95
N SER A 273 13.41 7.77 26.87
CA SER A 273 14.52 7.61 27.80
C SER A 273 15.79 7.52 26.96
N THR A 274 16.60 8.56 27.02
CA THR A 274 18.00 8.54 26.63
C THR A 274 18.73 7.55 27.53
N HIS A 275 18.75 6.29 27.13
CA HIS A 275 19.81 5.36 27.50
C HIS A 275 20.53 4.94 26.23
N ALA A 276 21.30 5.88 25.68
CA ALA A 276 22.61 5.54 25.19
C ALA A 276 23.41 5.02 26.41
N GLN A 277 23.35 3.71 26.65
CA GLN A 277 24.34 3.07 27.49
C GLN A 277 25.62 2.98 26.67
N THR A 278 26.50 3.97 26.88
CA THR A 278 27.93 3.73 26.83
C THR A 278 28.25 2.57 27.77
N HIS A 279 28.59 1.42 27.20
CA HIS A 279 29.59 0.47 27.70
C HIS A 279 29.96 -0.50 26.57
#